data_AF-A0A7S2V8U9-F1
#
_entry.id   AF-A0A7S2V8U9-F1
#
_cell.length_a   1.000
_cell.length_b   1.000
_cell.length_c   1.000
_cell.angle_alpha   90.00
_cell.angle_beta   90.00
_cell.angle_gamma   90.00
#
_symmetry.space_group_name_H-M   'P 1'
#
loop_
_entity.id
_entity.type
_entity.pdbx_description
1 polymer ?
#
loop_
_entity_poly.entity_id
_entity_poly.type
_entity_poly.pdbx_seq_one_letter_code
_entity_poly.pdbx_strand_id
1 'polypeptide(L)'
;SLHSSFLVEEMKHKTGILTVAQALIGMTWLLLPQEGAAFLPTQPSHSPHPHSLRMGWIPTTEGVAAAKVAFPIWFFGSLGSGGLARSAIPNIIEEWKSLQRLGGVGPTLGGPTLGLSPYCGYPEDIAIADVKKVINNRRSIEQIVKQFPIEESYLSLSGYLTYDAFALANEGANPLAIKAVFDSFGKPSGVEPSIAQERLDQYRQDIDLLKPNLLQKAIGDFGAGITLLFLVGLADVVTSTCLYRGYFPDWPGGRNFPWSVFTEVDGGFRDIPQYWTG
;
A
#
# COMPACT_ATOMS: atom_id res chain seq x y z
N SER A 1 -29.50 -12.08 1.35
CA SER A 1 -29.10 -11.50 2.65
C SER A 1 -27.59 -11.50 2.85
N LEU A 2 -26.87 -12.60 2.57
CA LEU A 2 -25.38 -12.63 2.63
C LEU A 2 -24.67 -11.83 1.52
N HIS A 3 -25.30 -11.67 0.36
CA HIS A 3 -24.72 -10.95 -0.79
C HIS A 3 -24.67 -9.42 -0.60
N SER A 4 -25.58 -8.85 0.21
CA SER A 4 -25.58 -7.41 0.53
C SER A 4 -24.55 -7.05 1.61
N SER A 5 -24.23 -7.99 2.52
CA SER A 5 -23.21 -7.76 3.55
C SER A 5 -21.79 -7.76 2.98
N PHE A 6 -21.54 -8.56 1.94
CA PHE A 6 -20.24 -8.63 1.25
C PHE A 6 -19.96 -7.38 0.41
N LEU A 7 -20.96 -6.86 -0.33
CA LEU A 7 -20.82 -5.61 -1.09
C LEU A 7 -20.59 -4.38 -0.19
N VAL A 8 -21.06 -4.41 1.07
CA VAL A 8 -20.79 -3.37 2.09
C VAL A 8 -19.36 -3.47 2.66
N GLU A 9 -18.79 -4.67 2.80
CA GLU A 9 -17.36 -4.83 3.13
C GLU A 9 -16.44 -4.50 1.95
N GLU A 10 -16.89 -4.71 0.72
CA GLU A 10 -16.07 -4.54 -0.48
C GLU A 10 -16.00 -3.07 -0.94
N MET A 11 -17.07 -2.29 -0.76
CA MET A 11 -16.98 -0.82 -0.83
C MET A 11 -16.15 -0.25 0.32
N LYS A 12 -16.15 -0.87 1.52
CA LYS A 12 -15.25 -0.47 2.61
C LYS A 12 -13.78 -0.69 2.29
N HIS A 13 -13.39 -1.55 1.35
CA HIS A 13 -11.96 -1.79 1.09
C HIS A 13 -11.36 -0.79 0.09
N LYS A 14 -12.06 -0.47 -1.01
CA LYS A 14 -11.59 0.51 -2.02
C LYS A 14 -11.83 1.96 -1.63
N THR A 15 -12.98 2.26 -1.03
CA THR A 15 -13.19 3.55 -0.37
C THR A 15 -12.35 3.60 0.90
N GLY A 16 -12.14 2.47 1.60
CA GLY A 16 -11.31 2.41 2.80
C GLY A 16 -9.86 2.83 2.61
N ILE A 17 -9.15 2.50 1.52
CA ILE A 17 -7.74 2.92 1.41
C ILE A 17 -7.64 4.44 1.14
N LEU A 18 -8.51 4.99 0.29
CA LEU A 18 -8.54 6.43 0.00
C LEU A 18 -9.13 7.22 1.18
N THR A 19 -10.14 6.68 1.86
CA THR A 19 -10.77 7.28 3.05
C THR A 19 -9.94 7.06 4.31
N VAL A 20 -9.13 6.01 4.43
CA VAL A 20 -8.14 5.86 5.51
C VAL A 20 -6.96 6.78 5.23
N ALA A 21 -6.52 6.96 3.98
CA ALA A 21 -5.53 7.99 3.66
C ALA A 21 -6.07 9.41 3.91
N GLN A 22 -7.30 9.73 3.48
CA GLN A 22 -7.95 11.02 3.75
C GLN A 22 -8.35 11.22 5.21
N ALA A 23 -8.70 10.16 5.94
CA ALA A 23 -8.98 10.21 7.37
C ALA A 23 -7.69 10.26 8.17
N LEU A 24 -6.58 9.66 7.72
CA LEU A 24 -5.27 9.83 8.32
C LEU A 24 -4.75 11.24 8.06
N ILE A 25 -4.88 11.77 6.83
CA ILE A 25 -4.51 13.16 6.53
C ILE A 25 -5.42 14.14 7.28
N GLY A 26 -6.73 13.88 7.31
CA GLY A 26 -7.74 14.68 8.01
C GLY A 26 -7.60 14.62 9.53
N MET A 27 -7.35 13.45 10.12
CA MET A 27 -7.03 13.30 11.54
C MET A 27 -5.66 13.90 11.88
N THR A 28 -4.68 13.82 10.98
CA THR A 28 -3.40 14.51 11.16
C THR A 28 -3.63 16.02 11.20
N TRP A 29 -4.51 16.58 10.37
CA TRP A 29 -4.89 18.00 10.39
C TRP A 29 -5.81 18.42 11.56
N LEU A 30 -6.62 17.50 12.10
CA LEU A 30 -7.49 17.73 13.26
C LEU A 30 -6.79 17.53 14.61
N LEU A 31 -5.70 16.75 14.65
CA LEU A 31 -4.94 16.43 15.86
C LEU A 31 -3.55 17.08 15.89
N LEU A 32 -3.07 17.64 14.77
CA LEU A 32 -2.05 18.68 14.84
C LEU A 32 -2.67 19.87 15.60
N PRO A 33 -2.02 20.37 16.66
CA PRO A 33 -2.48 21.57 17.33
C PRO A 33 -2.64 22.67 16.27
N GLN A 34 -3.86 23.18 16.10
CA GLN A 34 -4.23 24.27 15.17
C GLN A 34 -3.56 25.61 15.51
N GLU A 35 -2.55 25.62 16.37
CA GLU A 35 -1.84 26.82 16.75
C GLU A 35 -0.49 26.87 16.05
N GLY A 36 -0.29 27.94 15.28
CA GLY A 36 0.95 28.28 14.61
C GLY A 36 2.09 28.58 15.57
N ALA A 37 2.56 27.57 16.29
CA ALA A 37 3.82 27.60 17.00
C ALA A 37 4.82 26.75 16.21
N ALA A 38 5.35 27.35 15.14
CA ALA A 38 6.64 26.93 14.63
C ALA A 38 7.59 26.93 15.82
N PHE A 39 8.00 25.75 16.26
CA PHE A 39 9.01 25.53 17.29
C PHE A 39 10.39 25.84 16.69
N LEU A 40 10.55 27.05 16.16
CA LEU A 40 11.83 27.62 15.86
C LEU A 40 12.29 28.34 17.13
N PRO A 41 13.43 27.96 17.71
CA PRO A 41 14.01 28.75 18.78
C PRO A 41 14.43 30.09 18.17
N THR A 42 13.58 31.11 18.30
CA THR A 42 14.03 32.50 18.15
C THR A 42 15.11 32.72 19.20
N GLN A 43 16.37 32.82 18.77
CA GLN A 43 17.44 33.30 19.62
C GLN A 43 17.07 34.71 20.10
N PRO A 44 16.90 34.93 21.41
CA PRO A 44 16.62 36.27 21.90
C PRO A 44 17.89 37.12 21.77
N SER A 45 17.74 38.21 21.03
CA SER A 45 18.62 39.38 21.02
C SER A 45 19.06 39.75 22.43
N HIS A 46 20.38 39.79 22.64
CA HIS A 46 21.06 40.10 23.89
C HIS A 46 20.48 41.34 24.57
N SER A 47 19.79 41.14 25.69
CA SER A 47 19.53 42.16 26.70
C SER A 47 19.91 41.57 28.06
N PRO A 48 20.78 42.21 28.85
CA PRO A 48 21.24 41.67 30.11
C PRO A 48 20.20 41.95 31.21
N HIS A 49 19.29 41.00 31.44
CA HIS A 49 18.44 40.99 32.62
C HIS A 49 18.74 39.78 33.52
N PRO A 50 18.69 39.97 34.85
CA PRO A 50 19.06 38.96 35.83
C PRO A 50 18.08 37.79 35.83
N HIS A 51 18.65 36.59 35.64
CA HIS A 51 18.14 35.24 35.92
C HIS A 51 16.74 35.11 36.54
N SER A 52 15.67 35.37 35.78
CA SER A 52 14.38 34.75 36.06
C SER A 52 14.45 33.31 35.54
N LEU A 53 14.50 32.35 36.46
CA LEU A 53 14.32 30.92 36.17
C LEU A 53 13.16 30.76 35.19
N ARG A 54 13.46 30.45 33.93
CA ARG A 54 12.46 30.01 32.95
C ARG A 54 11.85 28.75 33.53
N MET A 55 10.71 28.91 34.19
CA MET A 55 9.85 27.83 34.63
C MET A 55 9.53 27.05 33.36
N GLY A 56 10.20 25.91 33.22
CA GLY A 56 10.05 25.03 32.08
C GLY A 56 8.58 24.70 31.90
N TRP A 57 8.19 24.43 30.67
CA TRP A 57 6.87 23.91 30.34
C TRP A 57 6.65 22.61 31.09
N ILE A 58 6.12 22.69 32.31
CA ILE A 58 5.66 21.52 33.05
C ILE A 58 4.37 21.11 32.34
N PRO A 59 4.33 19.95 31.67
CA PRO A 59 3.10 19.47 31.06
C PRO A 59 2.02 19.39 32.14
N THR A 60 0.84 19.94 31.86
CA THR A 60 -0.29 19.85 32.79
C THR A 60 -0.61 18.37 33.04
N THR A 61 -1.09 18.06 34.25
CA THR A 61 -1.48 16.69 34.63
C THR A 61 -2.50 16.09 33.66
N GLU A 62 -3.37 16.93 33.09
CA GLU A 62 -4.32 16.56 32.04
C GLU A 62 -3.63 16.14 30.74
N GLY A 63 -2.56 16.84 30.32
CA GLY A 63 -1.79 16.49 29.13
C GLY A 63 -1.09 15.14 29.26
N VAL A 64 -0.57 14.82 30.45
CA VAL A 64 0.05 13.51 30.75
C VAL A 64 -0.99 12.40 30.72
N ALA A 65 -2.18 12.61 31.27
CA ALA A 65 -3.26 11.61 31.26
C ALA A 65 -3.75 11.33 29.82
N ALA A 66 -3.96 12.38 29.02
CA ALA A 66 -4.35 12.24 27.62
C ALA A 66 -3.27 11.49 26.81
N ALA A 67 -1.99 11.82 27.01
CA ALA A 67 -0.88 11.15 26.33
C ALA A 67 -0.80 9.64 26.67
N LYS A 68 -1.05 9.26 27.94
CA LYS A 68 -1.07 7.85 28.36
C LYS A 68 -2.16 7.02 27.67
N VAL A 69 -3.31 7.62 27.37
CA VAL A 69 -4.40 6.96 26.64
C VAL A 69 -4.16 6.95 25.13
N ALA A 70 -3.64 8.05 24.58
CA ALA A 70 -3.38 8.18 23.16
C ALA A 70 -2.23 7.28 22.69
N PHE A 71 -1.17 7.16 23.49
CA PHE A 71 0.04 6.41 23.14
C PHE A 71 -0.23 4.97 22.67
N PRO A 72 -0.91 4.09 23.43
CA PRO A 72 -1.11 2.71 23.02
C PRO A 72 -1.92 2.61 21.72
N ILE A 73 -2.90 3.48 21.50
CA ILE A 73 -3.72 3.48 20.27
C ILE A 73 -2.83 3.79 19.06
N TRP A 74 -2.00 4.83 19.16
CA TRP A 74 -1.06 5.20 18.10
C TRP A 74 0.04 4.16 17.92
N PHE A 75 0.60 3.64 19.01
CA PHE A 75 1.69 2.66 18.98
C PHE A 75 1.23 1.33 18.38
N PHE A 76 0.16 0.72 18.90
CA PHE A 76 -0.32 -0.56 18.38
C PHE A 76 -1.00 -0.41 17.02
N GLY A 77 -1.69 0.71 16.76
CA GLY A 77 -2.25 1.02 15.46
C GLY A 77 -1.18 1.17 14.37
N SER A 78 -0.08 1.88 14.67
CA SER A 78 1.04 2.01 13.75
C SER A 78 1.82 0.71 13.59
N LEU A 79 2.03 -0.05 14.67
CA LEU A 79 2.71 -1.35 14.62
C LEU A 79 1.96 -2.34 13.73
N GLY A 80 0.63 -2.43 13.88
CA GLY A 80 -0.21 -3.33 13.08
C GLY A 80 -0.23 -2.96 11.60
N SER A 81 -0.44 -1.68 11.28
CA SER A 81 -0.45 -1.20 9.88
C SER A 81 0.93 -1.27 9.23
N GLY A 82 2.00 -0.97 9.97
CA GLY A 82 3.38 -1.11 9.51
C GLY A 82 3.76 -2.56 9.19
N GLY A 83 3.28 -3.51 10.00
CA GLY A 83 3.46 -4.95 9.73
C GLY A 83 2.81 -5.39 8.42
N LEU A 84 1.54 -5.00 8.20
CA LEU A 84 0.82 -5.29 6.96
C LEU A 84 1.45 -4.60 5.73
N ALA A 85 1.92 -3.37 5.89
CA ALA A 85 2.59 -2.65 4.81
C ALA A 85 3.89 -3.36 4.39
N ARG A 86 4.70 -3.79 5.36
CA ARG A 86 5.96 -4.50 5.10
C ARG A 86 5.76 -5.88 4.49
N SER A 87 4.69 -6.59 4.84
CA SER A 87 4.36 -7.88 4.21
C SER A 87 3.83 -7.72 2.77
N ALA A 88 3.27 -6.57 2.40
CA ALA A 88 2.80 -6.31 1.03
C ALA A 88 3.96 -6.04 0.04
N ILE A 89 5.07 -5.47 0.50
CA ILE A 89 6.24 -5.14 -0.34
C ILE A 89 6.77 -6.34 -1.15
N PRO A 90 7.10 -7.50 -0.54
CA PRO A 90 7.60 -8.64 -1.30
C PRO A 90 6.61 -9.11 -2.36
N ASN A 91 5.30 -9.15 -2.04
CA ASN A 91 4.26 -9.55 -2.98
C ASN A 91 4.21 -8.61 -4.20
N ILE A 92 4.27 -7.29 -3.97
CA ILE A 92 4.30 -6.29 -5.06
C ILE A 92 5.55 -6.48 -5.94
N ILE A 93 6.71 -6.75 -5.34
CA ILE A 93 7.95 -6.99 -6.08
C ILE A 93 7.86 -8.29 -6.89
N GLU A 94 7.25 -9.34 -6.34
CA GLU A 94 7.06 -10.62 -7.04
C GLU A 94 6.07 -10.49 -8.20
N GLU A 95 4.97 -9.77 -8.02
CA GLU A 95 4.02 -9.43 -9.09
C GLU A 95 4.69 -8.61 -10.20
N TRP A 96 5.52 -7.63 -9.84
CA TRP A 96 6.27 -6.87 -10.82
C TRP A 96 7.27 -7.74 -11.57
N LYS A 97 8.03 -8.58 -10.86
CA LYS A 97 8.98 -9.54 -11.49
C LYS A 97 8.26 -10.54 -12.39
N SER A 98 7.09 -11.04 -11.98
CA SER A 98 6.32 -11.98 -12.80
C SER A 98 5.83 -11.31 -14.07
N LEU A 99 5.39 -10.05 -14.00
CA LEU A 99 5.03 -9.24 -15.16
C LEU A 99 6.21 -9.01 -16.11
N GLN A 100 7.39 -8.67 -15.58
CA GLN A 100 8.61 -8.48 -16.37
C GLN A 100 9.03 -9.77 -17.09
N ARG A 101 8.81 -10.94 -16.47
CA ARG A 101 9.10 -12.25 -17.09
C ARG A 101 8.17 -12.60 -18.25
N LEU A 102 7.05 -11.89 -18.42
CA LEU A 102 6.15 -12.09 -19.57
C LEU A 102 6.66 -11.37 -20.84
N GLY A 103 7.65 -10.47 -20.72
CA GLY A 103 8.27 -9.82 -21.87
C GLY A 103 9.00 -10.82 -22.77
N GLY A 104 8.77 -10.75 -24.08
CA GLY A 104 9.39 -11.63 -25.06
C GLY A 104 8.91 -13.08 -25.02
N VAL A 105 7.89 -13.41 -24.22
CA VAL A 105 7.34 -14.77 -24.12
C VAL A 105 6.13 -14.92 -25.03
N GLY A 106 6.16 -15.95 -25.89
CA GLY A 106 5.04 -16.36 -26.72
C GLY A 106 4.99 -15.71 -28.12
N PRO A 107 4.13 -16.23 -29.01
CA PRO A 107 4.02 -15.71 -30.37
C PRO A 107 3.27 -14.38 -30.34
N THR A 108 3.91 -13.33 -30.87
CA THR A 108 3.21 -12.08 -31.19
C THR A 108 2.73 -12.11 -32.65
N LEU A 109 1.52 -11.62 -32.88
CA LEU A 109 0.99 -11.37 -34.22
C LEU A 109 1.53 -10.06 -34.83
N GLY A 110 2.24 -9.24 -34.04
CA GLY A 110 2.76 -7.95 -34.45
C GLY A 110 1.68 -6.93 -34.81
N GLY A 111 2.07 -5.87 -35.51
CA GLY A 111 1.19 -4.79 -35.97
C GLY A 111 1.20 -3.56 -35.05
N PRO A 112 0.15 -2.71 -35.13
CA PRO A 112 0.06 -1.51 -34.31
C PRO A 112 0.03 -1.85 -32.82
N THR A 113 0.75 -1.08 -32.01
CA THR A 113 0.84 -1.28 -30.55
C THR A 113 -0.14 -0.36 -29.82
N LEU A 114 -0.53 -0.75 -28.60
CA LEU A 114 -1.37 0.09 -27.72
C LEU A 114 -0.63 1.32 -27.17
N GLY A 115 0.70 1.36 -27.25
CA GLY A 115 1.54 2.43 -26.69
C GLY A 115 1.34 2.57 -25.19
N LEU A 116 1.50 1.44 -24.47
CA LEU A 116 1.33 1.33 -23.00
C LEU A 116 2.69 1.31 -22.30
N SER A 117 3.71 0.77 -22.96
CA SER A 117 5.08 0.75 -22.45
C SER A 117 5.73 2.13 -22.67
N PRO A 118 6.50 2.65 -21.70
CA PRO A 118 6.83 2.08 -20.38
C PRO A 118 5.84 2.47 -19.25
N TYR A 119 4.81 3.27 -19.55
CA TYR A 119 3.99 3.96 -18.54
C TYR A 119 3.19 3.04 -17.61
N CYS A 120 2.75 1.88 -18.09
CA CYS A 120 1.93 0.95 -17.31
C CYS A 120 2.73 -0.20 -16.67
N GLY A 121 4.07 -0.13 -16.65
CA GLY A 121 4.93 -1.14 -16.03
C GLY A 121 5.08 -2.45 -16.83
N TYR A 122 4.50 -2.53 -18.04
CA TYR A 122 4.70 -3.66 -18.95
C TYR A 122 6.11 -3.61 -19.59
N PRO A 123 6.81 -4.76 -19.69
CA PRO A 123 8.16 -4.83 -20.27
C PRO A 123 8.21 -4.44 -21.74
N GLU A 124 7.14 -4.70 -22.49
CA GLU A 124 7.06 -4.48 -23.94
C GLU A 124 5.69 -3.90 -24.32
N ASP A 125 5.64 -3.28 -25.50
CA ASP A 125 4.43 -2.72 -26.05
C ASP A 125 3.53 -3.83 -26.62
N ILE A 126 2.25 -3.85 -26.24
CA ILE A 126 1.33 -4.92 -26.61
C ILE A 126 0.71 -4.62 -27.97
N ALA A 127 0.79 -5.59 -28.88
CA ALA A 127 0.15 -5.50 -30.20
C ALA A 127 -1.39 -5.59 -30.09
N ILE A 128 -2.09 -4.72 -30.83
CA ILE A 128 -3.56 -4.69 -30.87
C ILE A 128 -4.12 -6.02 -31.42
N ALA A 129 -3.42 -6.66 -32.35
CA ALA A 129 -3.83 -7.95 -32.92
C ALA A 129 -3.86 -9.06 -31.86
N ASP A 130 -2.88 -9.09 -30.96
CA ASP A 130 -2.80 -10.06 -29.86
C ASP A 130 -3.96 -9.87 -28.88
N VAL A 131 -4.28 -8.62 -28.56
CA VAL A 131 -5.42 -8.27 -27.68
C VAL A 131 -6.75 -8.63 -28.32
N LYS A 132 -6.93 -8.35 -29.61
CA LYS A 132 -8.13 -8.76 -30.36
C LYS A 132 -8.30 -10.28 -30.38
N LYS A 133 -7.20 -11.05 -30.43
CA LYS A 133 -7.25 -12.51 -30.35
C LYS A 133 -7.82 -12.98 -29.01
N VAL A 134 -7.39 -12.37 -27.90
CA VAL A 134 -7.89 -12.68 -26.55
C VAL A 134 -9.35 -12.27 -26.37
N ILE A 135 -9.72 -11.06 -26.79
CA ILE A 135 -11.09 -10.52 -26.64
C ILE A 135 -12.12 -11.32 -27.47
N ASN A 136 -11.72 -11.83 -28.64
CA ASN A 136 -12.57 -12.60 -29.54
C ASN A 136 -12.61 -14.11 -29.20
N ASN A 137 -12.25 -14.49 -27.97
CA ASN A 137 -12.47 -15.86 -27.50
C ASN A 137 -13.97 -16.19 -27.56
N ARG A 138 -14.30 -17.36 -28.10
CA ARG A 138 -15.69 -17.81 -28.32
C ARG A 138 -16.41 -18.18 -27.03
N ARG A 139 -15.68 -18.44 -25.95
CA ARG A 139 -16.24 -18.83 -24.65
C ARG A 139 -16.67 -17.58 -23.86
N SER A 140 -17.81 -17.65 -23.18
CA SER A 140 -18.17 -16.62 -22.20
C SER A 140 -17.33 -16.76 -20.93
N ILE A 141 -17.23 -15.69 -20.14
CA ILE A 141 -16.48 -15.76 -18.87
C ILE A 141 -17.07 -16.79 -17.91
N GLU A 142 -18.40 -16.93 -17.84
CA GLU A 142 -19.00 -17.96 -16.96
C GLU A 142 -18.65 -19.39 -17.41
N GLN A 143 -18.52 -19.61 -18.73
CA GLN A 143 -18.06 -20.89 -19.26
C GLN A 143 -16.60 -21.15 -18.90
N ILE A 144 -15.75 -20.13 -18.94
CA ILE A 144 -14.34 -20.23 -18.56
C ILE A 144 -14.22 -20.63 -17.08
N VAL A 145 -14.93 -19.94 -16.18
CA VAL A 145 -14.90 -20.24 -14.74
C VAL A 145 -15.39 -21.66 -14.45
N LYS A 146 -16.42 -22.14 -15.17
CA LYS A 146 -16.94 -23.50 -15.00
C LYS A 146 -16.01 -24.58 -15.56
N GLN A 147 -15.31 -24.29 -16.66
CA GLN A 147 -14.48 -25.27 -17.36
C GLN A 147 -13.06 -25.38 -16.78
N PHE A 148 -12.54 -24.29 -16.23
CA PHE A 148 -11.17 -24.21 -15.70
C PHE A 148 -11.16 -23.78 -14.22
N PRO A 149 -11.74 -24.58 -13.30
CA PRO A 149 -11.65 -24.28 -11.87
C PRO A 149 -10.22 -24.50 -11.37
N ILE A 150 -9.71 -23.56 -10.57
CA ILE A 150 -8.43 -23.68 -9.87
C ILE A 150 -8.73 -24.14 -8.44
N GLU A 151 -8.51 -25.43 -8.15
CA GLU A 151 -8.91 -26.07 -6.89
C GLU A 151 -8.26 -25.42 -5.65
N GLU A 152 -7.06 -24.87 -5.79
CA GLU A 152 -6.31 -24.25 -4.69
C GLU A 152 -6.77 -22.81 -4.38
N SER A 153 -7.56 -22.19 -5.26
CA SER A 153 -7.97 -20.79 -5.11
C SER A 153 -9.39 -20.68 -4.56
N TYR A 154 -9.52 -20.12 -3.35
CA TYR A 154 -10.81 -19.80 -2.74
C TYR A 154 -11.70 -18.92 -3.64
N LEU A 155 -11.09 -18.01 -4.41
CA LEU A 155 -11.82 -17.14 -5.33
C LEU A 155 -12.41 -17.93 -6.50
N SER A 156 -11.65 -18.90 -7.04
CA SER A 156 -12.15 -19.79 -8.08
C SER A 156 -13.29 -20.66 -7.56
N LEU A 157 -13.18 -21.20 -6.34
CA LEU A 157 -14.25 -21.99 -5.70
C LEU A 157 -15.52 -21.15 -5.45
N SER A 158 -15.35 -19.85 -5.21
CA SER A 158 -16.43 -18.88 -5.03
C SER A 158 -17.03 -18.39 -6.35
N GLY A 159 -16.57 -18.89 -7.51
CA GLY A 159 -17.08 -18.53 -8.82
C GLY A 159 -16.51 -17.25 -9.42
N TYR A 160 -15.43 -16.70 -8.86
CA TYR A 160 -14.71 -15.57 -9.46
C TYR A 160 -13.77 -16.04 -10.57
N LEU A 161 -13.58 -15.19 -11.57
CA LEU A 161 -12.57 -15.37 -12.60
C LEU A 161 -11.19 -15.04 -12.03
N THR A 162 -10.30 -16.03 -11.99
CA THR A 162 -8.87 -15.85 -11.65
C THR A 162 -8.03 -15.70 -12.93
N TYR A 163 -6.83 -15.12 -12.79
CA TYR A 163 -5.91 -14.96 -13.90
C TYR A 163 -5.52 -16.32 -14.53
N ASP A 164 -5.23 -17.33 -13.70
CA ASP A 164 -4.80 -18.64 -14.17
C ASP A 164 -5.88 -19.34 -15.00
N ALA A 165 -7.14 -19.29 -14.55
CA ALA A 165 -8.27 -19.81 -15.33
C ALA A 165 -8.43 -19.06 -16.66
N PHE A 166 -8.27 -17.74 -16.66
CA PHE A 166 -8.33 -16.92 -17.87
C PHE A 166 -7.17 -17.20 -18.83
N ALA A 167 -5.97 -17.47 -18.31
CA ALA A 167 -4.80 -17.81 -19.10
C ALA A 167 -4.93 -19.20 -19.76
N LEU A 168 -5.39 -20.21 -19.00
CA LEU A 168 -5.68 -21.55 -19.54
C LEU A 168 -6.76 -21.51 -20.64
N ALA A 169 -7.78 -20.67 -20.47
CA ALA A 169 -8.82 -20.52 -21.49
C ALA A 169 -8.33 -19.85 -22.79
N ASN A 170 -7.20 -19.15 -22.76
CA ASN A 170 -6.60 -18.41 -23.87
C ASN A 170 -5.21 -18.96 -24.25
N GLU A 171 -4.99 -20.26 -24.04
CA GLU A 171 -3.74 -20.92 -24.44
C GLU A 171 -3.38 -20.65 -25.91
N GLY A 172 -2.10 -20.32 -26.14
CA GLY A 172 -1.57 -19.97 -27.46
C GLY A 172 -1.82 -18.52 -27.91
N ALA A 173 -2.45 -17.68 -27.08
CA ALA A 173 -2.34 -16.23 -27.23
C ALA A 173 -1.09 -15.69 -26.52
N ASN A 174 -0.72 -14.45 -26.84
CA ASN A 174 0.39 -13.77 -26.18
C ASN A 174 0.07 -13.59 -24.68
N PRO A 175 0.88 -14.13 -23.75
CA PRO A 175 0.60 -14.06 -22.32
C PRO A 175 0.57 -12.62 -21.80
N LEU A 176 1.34 -11.71 -22.39
CA LEU A 176 1.32 -10.29 -22.04
C LEU A 176 -0.04 -9.66 -22.39
N ALA A 177 -0.62 -10.03 -23.54
CA ALA A 177 -1.94 -9.56 -23.94
C ALA A 177 -3.05 -10.15 -23.06
N ILE A 178 -2.96 -11.43 -22.70
CA ILE A 178 -3.89 -12.08 -21.75
C ILE A 178 -3.87 -11.33 -20.41
N LYS A 179 -2.67 -11.09 -19.87
CA LYS A 179 -2.48 -10.38 -18.60
C LYS A 179 -3.02 -8.96 -18.66
N ALA A 180 -2.76 -8.22 -19.73
CA ALA A 180 -3.29 -6.87 -19.89
C ALA A 180 -4.83 -6.83 -19.98
N VAL A 181 -5.45 -7.73 -20.73
CA VAL A 181 -6.92 -7.81 -20.78
C VAL A 181 -7.48 -8.14 -19.40
N PHE A 182 -6.90 -9.11 -18.70
CA PHE A 182 -7.31 -9.46 -17.33
C PHE A 182 -7.13 -8.29 -16.35
N ASP A 183 -5.98 -7.63 -16.40
CA ASP A 183 -5.67 -6.50 -15.52
C ASP A 183 -6.65 -5.34 -15.71
N SER A 184 -7.11 -5.11 -16.93
CA SER A 184 -8.09 -4.06 -17.25
C SER A 184 -9.46 -4.24 -16.57
N PHE A 185 -9.77 -5.43 -16.06
CA PHE A 185 -10.99 -5.67 -15.31
C PHE A 185 -10.97 -5.06 -13.90
N GLY A 186 -9.80 -4.62 -13.40
CA GLY A 186 -9.67 -3.75 -12.24
C GLY A 186 -9.45 -4.42 -10.88
N LYS A 187 -9.30 -5.75 -10.81
CA LYS A 187 -8.86 -6.47 -9.60
C LYS A 187 -7.82 -7.55 -9.96
N PRO A 188 -6.64 -7.58 -9.30
CA PRO A 188 -5.59 -8.56 -9.63
C PRO A 188 -5.88 -9.97 -9.12
N SER A 189 -6.60 -10.11 -8.00
CA SER A 189 -6.84 -11.41 -7.34
C SER A 189 -8.01 -12.20 -7.95
N GLY A 190 -9.06 -11.52 -8.38
CA GLY A 190 -10.22 -12.14 -8.99
C GLY A 190 -11.29 -11.13 -9.36
N VAL A 191 -12.05 -11.46 -10.40
CA VAL A 191 -13.07 -10.58 -10.99
C VAL A 191 -14.40 -11.32 -11.03
N GLU A 192 -15.49 -10.61 -10.73
CA GLU A 192 -16.82 -11.16 -10.90
C GLU A 192 -17.08 -11.46 -12.39
N PRO A 193 -17.62 -12.65 -12.75
CA PRO A 193 -17.84 -13.03 -14.14
C PRO A 193 -18.67 -12.03 -14.95
N SER A 194 -19.72 -11.48 -14.33
CA SER A 194 -20.64 -10.50 -14.92
C SER A 194 -19.90 -9.23 -15.36
N ILE A 195 -19.09 -8.66 -14.46
CA ILE A 195 -18.30 -7.45 -14.70
C ILE A 195 -17.22 -7.73 -15.77
N ALA A 196 -16.54 -8.86 -15.69
CA ALA A 196 -15.54 -9.25 -16.69
C ALA A 196 -16.15 -9.41 -18.08
N GLN A 197 -17.33 -10.02 -18.18
CA GLN A 197 -18.06 -10.21 -19.43
C GLN A 197 -18.50 -8.85 -20.00
N GLU A 198 -19.07 -7.97 -19.18
CA GLU A 198 -19.46 -6.61 -19.60
C GLU A 198 -18.26 -5.82 -20.15
N ARG A 199 -17.11 -5.88 -19.46
CA ARG A 199 -15.87 -5.22 -19.92
C ARG A 199 -15.35 -5.81 -21.22
N LEU A 200 -15.37 -7.13 -21.38
CA LEU A 200 -14.98 -7.77 -22.64
C LEU A 200 -15.89 -7.33 -23.79
N ASP A 201 -17.20 -7.24 -23.55
CA ASP A 201 -18.15 -6.80 -24.56
C ASP A 201 -17.96 -5.32 -24.92
N GLN A 202 -17.61 -4.46 -23.95
CA GLN A 202 -17.18 -3.09 -24.22
C GLN A 202 -15.92 -3.06 -25.10
N TYR A 203 -14.91 -3.88 -24.81
CA TYR A 203 -13.68 -3.92 -25.60
C TYR A 203 -13.85 -4.54 -27.00
N ARG A 204 -14.86 -5.39 -27.20
CA ARG A 204 -15.25 -5.87 -28.54
C ARG A 204 -15.79 -4.75 -29.41
N GLN A 205 -16.51 -3.79 -28.81
CA GLN A 205 -17.05 -2.63 -29.50
C GLN A 205 -15.98 -1.58 -29.74
N ASP A 206 -15.19 -1.27 -28.70
CA ASP A 206 -14.15 -0.25 -28.75
C ASP A 206 -12.91 -0.69 -27.94
N ILE A 207 -11.85 -1.04 -28.67
CA ILE A 207 -10.57 -1.47 -28.07
C ILE A 207 -9.81 -0.30 -27.43
N ASP A 208 -10.09 0.95 -27.83
CA ASP A 208 -9.38 2.12 -27.32
C ASP A 208 -9.73 2.40 -25.85
N LEU A 209 -10.86 1.86 -25.35
CA LEU A 209 -11.24 1.88 -23.94
C LEU A 209 -10.31 1.04 -23.04
N LEU A 210 -9.56 0.10 -23.60
CA LEU A 210 -8.63 -0.73 -22.84
C LEU A 210 -7.48 0.09 -22.27
N LYS A 211 -6.95 1.03 -23.07
CA LYS A 211 -5.80 1.87 -22.71
C LYS A 211 -6.04 2.74 -21.46
N PRO A 212 -7.11 3.57 -21.38
CA PRO A 212 -7.36 4.38 -20.19
C PRO A 212 -7.66 3.52 -18.96
N ASN A 213 -8.32 2.37 -19.11
CA ASN A 213 -8.58 1.46 -17.97
C ASN A 213 -7.28 0.88 -17.41
N LEU A 214 -6.36 0.45 -18.29
CA LEU A 214 -5.04 -0.03 -17.89
C LEU A 214 -4.20 1.08 -17.24
N LEU A 215 -4.21 2.27 -17.81
CA LEU A 215 -3.47 3.41 -17.25
C LEU A 215 -4.01 3.82 -15.88
N GLN A 216 -5.34 3.88 -15.73
CA GLN A 216 -5.99 4.20 -14.45
C GLN A 216 -5.62 3.17 -13.38
N LYS A 217 -5.62 1.88 -13.73
CA LYS A 217 -5.19 0.83 -12.82
C LYS A 217 -3.71 0.99 -12.46
N ALA A 218 -2.83 1.13 -13.44
CA ALA A 218 -1.39 1.25 -13.21
C ALA A 218 -1.06 2.44 -12.31
N ILE A 219 -1.70 3.60 -12.53
CA ILE A 219 -1.56 4.78 -11.68
C ILE A 219 -2.06 4.50 -10.26
N GLY A 220 -3.19 3.80 -10.12
CA GLY A 220 -3.74 3.41 -8.83
C GLY A 220 -2.80 2.50 -8.04
N ASP A 221 -2.33 1.42 -8.67
CA ASP A 221 -1.49 0.41 -8.02
C ASP A 221 -0.09 0.96 -7.70
N PHE A 222 0.54 1.63 -8.66
CA PHE A 222 1.85 2.25 -8.46
C PHE A 222 1.80 3.42 -7.49
N GLY A 223 0.77 4.26 -7.59
CA GLY A 223 0.55 5.38 -6.69
C GLY A 223 0.31 4.91 -5.25
N ALA A 224 -0.50 3.87 -5.06
CA ALA A 224 -0.71 3.27 -3.75
C ALA A 224 0.59 2.68 -3.19
N GLY A 225 1.36 1.96 -4.00
CA GLY A 225 2.65 1.39 -3.60
C GLY A 225 3.67 2.45 -3.18
N ILE A 226 3.87 3.50 -3.99
CA ILE A 226 4.76 4.62 -3.65
C ILE A 226 4.29 5.33 -2.39
N THR A 227 3.00 5.62 -2.28
CA THR A 227 2.43 6.30 -1.12
C THR A 227 2.66 5.48 0.15
N LEU A 228 2.45 4.16 0.08
CA LEU A 228 2.70 3.27 1.19
C LEU A 228 4.18 3.27 1.60
N LEU A 229 5.10 3.14 0.64
CA LEU A 229 6.55 3.18 0.89
C LEU A 229 6.98 4.52 1.49
N PHE A 230 6.45 5.62 0.98
CA PHE A 230 6.71 6.96 1.50
C PHE A 230 6.24 7.10 2.95
N LEU A 231 5.02 6.66 3.25
CA LEU A 231 4.46 6.73 4.61
C LEU A 231 5.23 5.85 5.60
N VAL A 232 5.63 4.64 5.21
CA VAL A 232 6.48 3.77 6.04
C VAL A 232 7.84 4.41 6.27
N GLY A 233 8.48 4.95 5.23
CA GLY A 233 9.76 5.63 5.35
C GLY A 233 9.69 6.87 6.25
N LEU A 234 8.64 7.68 6.11
CA LEU A 234 8.40 8.84 6.97
C LEU A 234 8.19 8.41 8.44
N ALA A 235 7.39 7.36 8.67
CA ALA A 235 7.16 6.82 9.99
C ALA A 235 8.46 6.32 10.64
N ASP A 236 9.31 5.64 9.88
CA ASP A 236 10.61 5.15 10.36
C ASP A 236 11.55 6.32 10.71
N VAL A 237 11.64 7.35 9.86
CA VAL A 237 12.46 8.55 10.15
C VAL A 237 11.98 9.29 11.40
N VAL A 238 10.67 9.48 11.55
CA VAL A 238 10.09 10.13 12.74
C VAL A 238 10.35 9.29 13.99
N THR A 239 10.11 7.98 13.91
CA THR A 239 10.34 7.06 15.03
C THR A 239 11.80 7.04 15.45
N SER A 240 12.73 6.91 14.49
CA SER A 240 14.16 6.98 14.75
C SER A 240 14.58 8.32 15.34
N THR A 241 13.98 9.43 14.91
CA THR A 241 14.27 10.75 15.46
C THR A 241 13.78 10.89 16.90
N CYS A 242 12.56 10.45 17.20
CA CYS A 242 11.99 10.46 18.55
C CYS A 242 12.78 9.55 19.50
N LEU A 243 13.17 8.36 19.03
CA LEU A 243 14.05 7.45 19.74
C LEU A 243 15.43 8.10 19.94
N TYR A 244 16.03 8.71 18.93
CA TYR A 244 17.33 9.36 19.09
C TYR A 244 17.29 10.55 20.06
N ARG A 245 16.20 11.32 20.09
CA ARG A 245 16.10 12.56 20.88
C ARG A 245 15.65 12.37 22.34
N GLY A 246 15.15 11.21 22.75
CA GLY A 246 14.67 11.09 24.13
C GLY A 246 13.21 11.51 24.30
N TYR A 247 12.33 11.25 23.31
CA TYR A 247 10.98 11.79 23.35
C TYR A 247 10.06 11.11 24.38
N PHE A 248 10.42 9.92 24.85
CA PHE A 248 9.71 9.29 25.97
C PHE A 248 10.25 9.85 27.30
N PRO A 249 9.39 10.15 28.28
CA PRO A 249 9.78 10.76 29.55
C PRO A 249 10.96 10.04 30.23
N ASP A 250 11.00 8.72 30.08
CA ASP A 250 11.98 7.85 30.72
C ASP A 250 13.08 7.37 29.76
N TRP A 251 13.01 7.73 28.47
CA TRP A 251 14.05 7.39 27.49
C TRP A 251 15.07 8.53 27.40
N PRO A 252 16.35 8.30 27.76
CA PRO A 252 17.34 9.38 27.82
C PRO A 252 17.78 9.89 26.43
N GLY A 253 17.33 9.24 25.35
CA GLY A 253 17.74 9.53 23.98
C GLY A 253 19.04 8.81 23.61
N GLY A 254 19.28 8.65 22.31
CA GLY A 254 20.47 7.98 21.78
C GLY A 254 21.78 8.70 22.11
N ARG A 255 21.75 10.02 22.38
CA ARG A 255 22.96 10.78 22.79
C ARG A 255 23.40 10.51 24.22
N ASN A 256 22.45 10.18 25.10
CA ASN A 256 22.71 9.95 26.52
C ASN A 256 22.65 8.44 26.84
N PHE A 257 22.52 7.59 25.83
CA PHE A 257 22.48 6.15 26.02
C PHE A 257 23.88 5.67 26.39
N PRO A 258 24.07 5.10 27.60
CA PRO A 258 25.39 4.66 28.02
C PRO A 258 25.85 3.51 27.13
N TRP A 259 27.02 3.68 26.50
CA TRP A 259 27.60 2.69 25.59
C TRP A 259 27.81 1.32 26.27
N SER A 260 27.92 1.30 27.59
CA SER A 260 28.05 0.09 28.41
C SER A 260 26.96 -0.94 28.15
N VAL A 261 25.74 -0.52 27.83
CA VAL A 261 24.59 -1.41 27.55
C VAL A 261 24.85 -2.31 26.33
N PHE A 262 25.65 -1.86 25.36
CA PHE A 262 25.98 -2.63 24.17
C PHE A 262 27.28 -3.45 24.30
N THR A 263 28.14 -3.11 25.26
CA THR A 263 29.45 -3.74 25.44
C THR A 263 29.49 -4.79 26.55
N GLU A 264 28.59 -4.72 27.53
CA GLU A 264 28.51 -5.72 28.60
C GLU A 264 27.72 -6.95 28.16
N VAL A 265 28.41 -8.07 28.00
CA VAL A 265 27.88 -9.37 27.56
C VAL A 265 26.90 -9.97 28.58
N ASP A 266 27.03 -9.61 29.86
CA ASP A 266 26.30 -10.24 30.97
C ASP A 266 25.15 -9.40 31.54
N GLY A 267 25.12 -8.07 31.33
CA GLY A 267 24.12 -7.13 31.88
C GLY A 267 23.06 -6.66 30.87
N GLY A 268 23.48 -6.34 29.63
CA GLY A 268 22.64 -6.07 28.46
C GLY A 268 21.33 -5.29 28.68
N PHE A 269 20.32 -5.56 27.83
CA PHE A 269 18.97 -4.98 27.91
C PHE A 269 18.23 -5.27 29.24
N ARG A 270 18.79 -6.11 30.10
CA ARG A 270 18.16 -6.57 31.35
C ARG A 270 18.27 -5.56 32.48
N ASP A 271 19.29 -4.69 32.44
CA ASP A 271 19.54 -3.65 33.45
C ASP A 271 18.85 -2.31 33.12
N ILE A 272 18.21 -2.21 31.96
CA ILE A 272 17.44 -1.03 31.52
C ILE A 272 16.45 -0.55 32.58
N PRO A 273 15.67 -1.40 33.28
CA PRO A 273 14.72 -0.92 34.29
C PRO A 273 15.37 -0.13 35.43
N GLN A 274 16.60 -0.46 35.81
CA GLN A 274 17.28 0.16 36.96
C GLN A 274 17.70 1.61 36.68
N TYR A 275 17.93 1.98 35.41
CA TYR A 275 18.26 3.35 35.02
C TYR A 275 17.03 4.26 34.91
N TRP A 276 15.82 3.70 34.91
CA TRP A 276 14.58 4.41 34.55
C TRP A 276 13.69 4.70 35.76
N THR A 277 13.92 4.02 36.88
CA THR A 277 13.17 4.19 38.14
C THR A 277 13.92 5.03 39.19
N GLY A 278 15.02 5.68 38.80
CA GLY A 278 15.88 6.50 39.67
C GLY A 278 15.39 7.93 39.86
#